data_AF-A0A7C6KFE7-F1
#
_entry.id   AF-A0A7C6KFE7-F1
#
_cell.length_a   1.000
_cell.length_b   1.000
_cell.length_c   1.000
_cell.angle_alpha   90.00
_cell.angle_beta   90.00
_cell.angle_gamma   90.00
#
_symmetry.space_group_name_H-M   'P 1'
#
loop_
_entity.id
_entity.type
_entity.pdbx_description
1 polymer ?
#
loop_
_entity_poly.entity_id
_entity_poly.type
_entity_poly.pdbx_seq_one_letter_code
_entity_poly.pdbx_strand_id
1 'polypeptide(L)'
;MAGLLCWPPERLDFYLSRIFYRPSAGFFLRHDFWLERVLHDGVRQVAALGAVGLLLCLAGSFLHPGARAWRRPLLYLALAITLSAASMPFLKSATKVYCPQQLEEFAGVQPYVPLLAPVAAPHDTGRCWPGGHAATAFSLFAFYFVLRDRRPRQARWVLYAVLAGGTVLSTAQVMRGEHFFSHNLWTLLIDWTICLLLYRLLLYRPQASGRRRVNPASAGAGREVNVALGAAPGVVQCQPSRRLRKA
;
A
#
# COMPACT_ATOMS: atom_id res chain seq x y z
N MET A 1 -12.86 2.24 0.60
CA MET A 1 -13.26 2.04 -0.82
C MET A 1 -14.71 2.47 -1.04
N ALA A 2 -15.68 2.03 -0.23
CA ALA A 2 -17.09 2.45 -0.36
C ALA A 2 -17.32 3.97 -0.37
N GLY A 3 -16.63 4.75 0.47
CA GLY A 3 -16.80 6.21 0.52
C GLY A 3 -16.47 6.96 -0.78
N LEU A 4 -15.56 6.42 -1.62
CA LEU A 4 -15.23 6.99 -2.94
C LEU A 4 -16.21 6.57 -4.04
N LEU A 5 -17.02 5.53 -3.80
CA LEU A 5 -18.16 5.18 -4.66
C LEU A 5 -19.39 6.02 -4.32
N CYS A 6 -19.52 6.45 -3.06
CA CYS A 6 -20.65 7.25 -2.58
C CYS A 6 -20.46 8.76 -2.76
N TRP A 7 -19.21 9.23 -2.91
CA TRP A 7 -18.92 10.63 -3.20
C TRP A 7 -18.78 10.82 -4.70
N PRO A 8 -19.65 11.61 -5.37
CA PRO A 8 -19.53 11.90 -6.80
C PRO A 8 -18.24 12.67 -7.08
N PRO A 9 -17.15 12.04 -7.56
CA PRO A 9 -15.87 12.71 -7.73
C PRO A 9 -15.85 13.60 -8.98
N GLU A 10 -16.90 13.56 -9.81
CA GLU A 10 -16.94 14.17 -11.13
C GLU A 10 -16.71 15.67 -11.04
N ARG A 11 -17.33 16.35 -10.06
CA ARG A 11 -17.15 17.79 -9.87
C ARG A 11 -15.69 18.15 -9.59
N LEU A 12 -15.01 17.35 -8.77
CA LEU A 12 -13.61 17.58 -8.44
C LEU A 12 -12.71 17.26 -9.63
N ASP A 13 -13.00 16.18 -10.35
CA ASP A 13 -12.28 15.76 -11.55
C ASP A 13 -12.32 16.83 -12.64
N PHE A 14 -13.51 17.34 -12.98
CA PHE A 14 -13.67 18.41 -13.96
C PHE A 14 -13.02 19.71 -13.48
N TYR A 15 -13.17 20.08 -12.20
CA TYR A 15 -12.53 21.28 -11.65
C TYR A 15 -11.01 21.23 -11.79
N LEU A 16 -10.38 20.13 -11.37
CA LEU A 16 -8.93 19.96 -11.45
C LEU A 16 -8.45 19.91 -12.90
N SER A 17 -9.15 19.20 -13.78
CA SER A 17 -8.80 19.16 -15.21
C SER A 17 -8.94 20.53 -15.88
N ARG A 18 -9.95 21.33 -15.54
CA ARG A 18 -10.14 22.70 -16.06
C ARG A 18 -9.01 23.65 -15.64
N ILE A 19 -8.41 23.49 -14.45
CA ILE A 19 -7.26 24.31 -14.03
C ILE A 19 -6.07 24.15 -15.00
N PHE A 20 -5.87 22.95 -15.54
CA PHE A 20 -4.76 22.62 -16.44
C PHE A 20 -5.10 22.74 -17.92
N TYR A 21 -6.35 23.01 -18.25
CA TYR A 21 -6.83 23.14 -19.62
C TYR A 21 -6.97 24.61 -20.01
N ARG A 22 -6.47 24.97 -21.20
CA ARG A 22 -6.67 26.29 -21.82
C ARG A 22 -7.37 26.11 -23.17
N PRO A 23 -8.51 26.75 -23.43
CA PRO A 23 -9.25 26.58 -24.69
C PRO A 23 -8.42 26.86 -25.96
N SER A 24 -7.47 27.80 -25.90
CA SER A 24 -6.61 28.17 -27.02
C SER A 24 -5.37 27.29 -27.22
N ALA A 25 -4.97 26.52 -26.21
CA ALA A 25 -3.70 25.77 -26.21
C ALA A 25 -3.84 24.28 -25.83
N GLY A 26 -5.03 23.85 -25.41
CA GLY A 26 -5.27 22.51 -24.86
C GLY A 26 -4.72 22.33 -23.43
N PHE A 27 -4.43 21.08 -23.06
CA PHE A 27 -3.83 20.75 -21.77
C PHE A 27 -2.34 21.16 -21.71
N PHE A 28 -1.91 21.72 -20.58
CA PHE A 28 -0.59 22.37 -20.41
C PHE A 28 0.61 21.49 -20.82
N LEU A 29 0.59 20.18 -20.53
CA LEU A 29 1.70 19.27 -20.84
C LEU A 29 1.40 18.28 -21.99
N ARG A 30 0.37 18.54 -22.81
CA ARG A 30 -0.07 17.59 -23.84
C ARG A 30 1.04 17.21 -24.83
N HIS A 31 1.86 18.18 -25.22
CA HIS A 31 2.89 18.03 -26.26
C HIS A 31 4.32 17.96 -25.71
N ASP A 32 4.49 17.83 -24.39
CA ASP A 32 5.82 17.73 -23.81
C ASP A 32 6.37 16.32 -24.02
N PHE A 33 7.03 16.14 -25.16
CA PHE A 33 7.62 14.88 -25.61
C PHE A 33 8.71 14.36 -24.67
N TRP A 34 9.37 15.26 -23.94
CA TRP A 34 10.43 14.90 -23.00
C TRP A 34 9.82 14.28 -21.75
N LEU A 35 8.77 14.90 -21.22
CA LEU A 35 8.00 14.31 -20.13
C LEU A 35 7.36 12.99 -20.57
N GLU A 36 6.73 12.95 -21.74
CA GLU A 36 6.14 11.71 -22.24
C GLU A 36 7.16 10.59 -22.32
N ARG A 37 8.30 10.79 -22.98
CA ARG A 37 9.31 9.74 -23.17
C ARG A 37 9.95 9.29 -21.85
N VAL A 38 10.29 10.21 -20.95
CA VAL A 38 10.92 9.87 -19.67
C VAL A 38 9.93 9.21 -18.72
N LEU A 39 8.72 9.75 -18.62
CA LEU A 39 7.71 9.23 -17.70
C LEU A 39 7.05 7.95 -18.22
N HIS A 40 6.88 7.80 -19.54
CA HIS A 40 6.30 6.59 -20.13
C HIS A 40 7.36 5.49 -20.28
N ASP A 41 8.45 5.75 -21.01
CA ASP A 41 9.41 4.70 -21.35
C ASP A 41 10.35 4.41 -20.18
N GLY A 42 10.81 5.44 -19.48
CA GLY A 42 11.73 5.28 -18.35
C GLY A 42 11.09 4.52 -17.18
N VAL A 43 9.88 4.90 -16.77
CA VAL A 43 9.16 4.23 -15.67
C VAL A 43 8.85 2.78 -16.03
N ARG A 44 8.47 2.51 -17.29
CA ARG A 44 8.20 1.15 -17.77
C ARG A 44 9.46 0.29 -17.78
N GLN A 45 10.59 0.82 -18.25
CA GLN A 45 11.86 0.10 -18.29
C GLN A 45 12.36 -0.23 -16.89
N VAL A 46 12.36 0.76 -15.97
CA VAL A 46 12.77 0.55 -14.58
C VAL A 46 11.88 -0.50 -13.90
N ALA A 47 10.57 -0.45 -14.11
CA ALA A 47 9.65 -1.44 -13.57
C ALA A 47 9.90 -2.84 -14.15
N ALA A 48 10.15 -2.96 -15.45
CA ALA A 48 10.46 -4.23 -16.10
C ALA A 48 11.77 -4.84 -15.58
N LEU A 49 12.84 -4.03 -15.49
CA LEU A 49 14.12 -4.46 -14.93
C LEU A 49 13.99 -4.88 -13.45
N GLY A 50 13.24 -4.12 -12.66
CA GLY A 50 12.94 -4.46 -11.27
C GLY A 50 12.19 -5.79 -11.14
N ALA A 51 11.20 -6.03 -12.00
CA ALA A 51 10.46 -7.29 -12.04
C ALA A 51 11.37 -8.48 -12.41
N VAL A 52 12.20 -8.32 -13.44
CA VAL A 52 13.18 -9.36 -13.84
C VAL A 52 14.17 -9.63 -12.70
N GLY A 53 14.74 -8.59 -12.09
CA GLY A 53 15.64 -8.74 -10.94
C GLY A 53 14.99 -9.47 -9.77
N LEU A 54 13.72 -9.16 -9.48
CA LEU A 54 12.96 -9.84 -8.43
C LEU A 54 12.74 -11.33 -8.73
N LEU A 55 12.41 -11.68 -9.99
CA LEU A 55 12.27 -13.06 -10.42
C LEU A 55 13.60 -13.83 -10.35
N LEU A 56 14.71 -13.20 -10.72
CA LEU A 56 16.04 -13.79 -10.59
C LEU A 56 16.41 -14.01 -9.11
N CYS A 57 16.14 -13.05 -8.23
CA CYS A 57 16.33 -13.22 -6.79
C CYS A 57 15.46 -14.36 -6.24
N LEU A 58 14.21 -14.47 -6.70
CA LEU A 58 13.31 -15.56 -6.30
C LEU A 58 13.87 -16.91 -6.76
N ALA A 59 14.26 -17.04 -8.03
CA ALA A 59 14.86 -18.26 -8.58
C ALA A 59 16.16 -18.64 -7.85
N GLY A 60 17.08 -17.67 -7.66
CA GLY A 60 18.32 -17.87 -6.91
C GLY A 60 18.10 -18.27 -5.45
N SER A 61 16.99 -17.83 -4.83
CA SER A 61 16.63 -18.24 -3.47
C SER A 61 16.29 -19.73 -3.35
N PHE A 62 15.95 -20.41 -4.46
CA PHE A 62 15.77 -21.86 -4.51
C PHE A 62 17.09 -22.62 -4.60
N LEU A 63 18.11 -22.00 -5.20
CA LEU A 63 19.44 -22.59 -5.39
C LEU A 63 20.30 -22.52 -4.11
N HIS A 64 20.07 -21.53 -3.24
CA HIS A 64 20.84 -21.36 -2.00
C HIS A 64 20.05 -21.73 -0.73
N PRO A 65 20.51 -22.70 0.09
CA PRO A 65 19.85 -23.09 1.34
C PRO A 65 19.66 -21.94 2.34
N GLY A 66 20.66 -21.04 2.44
CA GLY A 66 20.62 -19.86 3.32
C GLY A 66 19.58 -18.81 2.95
N ALA A 67 19.04 -18.84 1.72
CA ALA A 67 18.05 -17.88 1.23
C ALA A 67 16.60 -18.34 1.48
N ARG A 68 16.37 -19.48 2.13
CA ARG A 68 15.02 -20.04 2.34
C ARG A 68 14.07 -19.09 3.07
N ALA A 69 14.58 -18.27 3.99
CA ALA A 69 13.80 -17.26 4.71
C ALA A 69 13.26 -16.13 3.81
N TRP A 70 13.88 -15.90 2.65
CA TRP A 70 13.52 -14.85 1.70
C TRP A 70 12.53 -15.29 0.62
N ARG A 71 12.32 -16.61 0.43
CA ARG A 71 11.41 -17.17 -0.58
C ARG A 71 9.98 -16.61 -0.46
N ARG A 72 9.41 -16.59 0.76
CA ARG A 72 8.05 -16.09 0.98
C ARG A 72 7.92 -14.58 0.72
N PRO A 73 8.81 -13.71 1.27
CA PRO A 73 8.82 -12.29 0.90
C PRO A 73 8.99 -12.03 -0.59
N LEU A 74 9.92 -12.73 -1.26
CA LEU A 74 10.17 -12.56 -2.70
C LEU A 74 8.97 -13.01 -3.53
N LEU A 75 8.36 -14.14 -3.19
CA LEU A 75 7.12 -14.61 -3.83
C LEU A 75 5.98 -13.61 -3.64
N TYR A 76 5.80 -13.08 -2.42
CA TYR A 76 4.80 -12.05 -2.14
C TYR A 76 5.03 -10.80 -3.01
N LEU A 77 6.26 -10.28 -3.08
CA LEU A 77 6.58 -9.12 -3.91
C LEU A 77 6.25 -9.40 -5.38
N ALA A 78 6.64 -10.56 -5.90
CA ALA A 78 6.45 -10.91 -7.30
C ALA A 78 4.97 -11.02 -7.66
N LEU A 79 4.17 -11.65 -6.78
CA LEU A 79 2.72 -11.77 -6.97
C LEU A 79 2.01 -10.42 -6.82
N ALA A 80 2.37 -9.63 -5.81
CA ALA A 80 1.71 -8.35 -5.54
C ALA A 80 1.93 -7.33 -6.65
N ILE A 81 3.17 -7.18 -7.13
CA ILE A 81 3.51 -6.26 -8.21
C ILE A 81 2.87 -6.72 -9.52
N THR A 82 3.00 -8.01 -9.87
CA THR A 82 2.43 -8.57 -11.10
C THR A 82 0.90 -8.48 -11.12
N LEU A 83 0.23 -8.81 -10.01
CA LEU A 83 -1.23 -8.77 -9.94
C LEU A 83 -1.77 -7.34 -10.01
N SER A 84 -1.09 -6.39 -9.35
CA SER A 84 -1.42 -4.96 -9.44
C SER A 84 -1.31 -4.50 -10.90
N ALA A 85 -0.18 -4.76 -11.56
CA ALA A 85 0.04 -4.40 -12.96
C ALA A 85 -0.96 -5.07 -13.93
N ALA A 86 -1.28 -6.35 -13.72
CA ALA A 86 -2.22 -7.10 -14.56
C ALA A 86 -3.68 -6.66 -14.38
N SER A 87 -4.05 -6.14 -13.21
CA SER A 87 -5.41 -5.65 -12.96
C SER A 87 -5.76 -4.40 -13.78
N MET A 88 -4.76 -3.55 -14.08
CA MET A 88 -4.96 -2.30 -14.83
C MET A 88 -5.53 -2.51 -16.25
N PRO A 89 -4.92 -3.31 -17.14
CA PRO A 89 -5.46 -3.54 -18.48
C PRO A 89 -6.81 -4.26 -18.45
N PHE A 90 -7.03 -5.16 -17.48
CA PHE A 90 -8.31 -5.85 -17.29
C PHE A 90 -9.44 -4.87 -16.93
N LEU A 91 -9.19 -3.96 -16.00
CA LEU A 91 -10.18 -2.96 -15.60
C LEU A 91 -10.45 -1.94 -16.71
N LYS A 92 -9.42 -1.59 -17.49
CA LYS A 92 -9.57 -0.71 -18.66
C LYS A 92 -10.48 -1.32 -19.72
N SER A 93 -10.30 -2.61 -20.05
CA SER A 93 -11.15 -3.27 -21.04
C SER A 93 -12.59 -3.46 -20.56
N ALA A 94 -12.79 -3.61 -19.24
CA ALA A 94 -14.11 -3.76 -18.65
C ALA A 94 -14.90 -2.45 -18.57
N THR A 95 -14.25 -1.33 -18.23
CA THR A 95 -14.94 -0.06 -17.93
C THR A 95 -15.06 0.90 -19.12
N LYS A 96 -14.14 0.83 -20.08
CA LYS A 96 -14.16 1.61 -21.32
C LYS A 96 -14.30 3.14 -21.15
N VAL A 97 -13.87 3.69 -20.01
CA VAL A 97 -13.99 5.12 -19.71
C VAL A 97 -13.07 5.99 -20.57
N TYR A 98 -13.62 7.10 -21.07
CA TYR A 98 -12.92 8.10 -21.87
C TYR A 98 -11.94 8.97 -21.06
N CYS A 99 -10.90 9.45 -21.73
CA CYS A 99 -9.90 10.34 -21.15
C CYS A 99 -10.42 11.78 -21.18
N PRO A 100 -10.01 12.66 -20.26
CA PRO A 100 -10.39 14.07 -20.27
C PRO A 100 -10.21 14.73 -21.64
N GLN A 101 -9.05 14.54 -22.28
CA GLN A 101 -8.77 15.13 -23.61
C GLN A 101 -9.68 14.64 -24.76
N GLN A 102 -10.41 13.54 -24.56
CA GLN A 102 -11.33 13.00 -25.57
C GLN A 102 -12.74 13.55 -25.41
N LEU A 103 -13.03 14.20 -24.29
CA LEU A 103 -14.36 14.71 -23.98
C LEU A 103 -14.64 16.04 -24.68
N GLU A 104 -15.88 16.23 -25.14
CA GLU A 104 -16.37 17.49 -25.75
C GLU A 104 -16.06 18.71 -24.88
N GLU A 105 -16.18 18.58 -23.56
CA GLU A 105 -15.86 19.59 -22.55
C GLU A 105 -14.42 20.14 -22.67
N PHE A 106 -13.49 19.34 -23.20
CA PHE A 106 -12.08 19.70 -23.36
C PHE A 106 -11.64 19.73 -24.84
N ALA A 107 -12.58 20.06 -25.74
CA ALA A 107 -12.39 20.09 -27.20
C ALA A 107 -12.12 18.71 -27.85
N GLY A 108 -12.59 17.64 -27.20
CA GLY A 108 -12.71 16.32 -27.79
C GLY A 108 -14.05 16.12 -28.52
N VAL A 109 -14.38 14.85 -28.81
CA VAL A 109 -15.58 14.47 -29.60
C VAL A 109 -16.49 13.48 -28.87
N GLN A 110 -16.11 13.07 -27.65
CA GLN A 110 -16.83 12.06 -26.89
C GLN A 110 -17.66 12.70 -25.78
N PRO A 111 -18.88 12.22 -25.52
CA PRO A 111 -19.67 12.68 -24.39
C PRO A 111 -19.08 12.16 -23.08
N TYR A 112 -19.29 12.89 -21.99
CA TYR A 112 -18.94 12.41 -20.66
C TYR A 112 -19.90 11.30 -20.22
N VAL A 113 -19.34 10.13 -19.89
CA VAL A 113 -20.09 8.98 -19.39
C VAL A 113 -19.55 8.62 -17.99
N PRO A 114 -20.41 8.60 -16.95
CA PRO A 114 -19.99 8.20 -15.61
C PRO A 114 -19.47 6.75 -15.56
N LEU A 115 -18.57 6.46 -14.61
CA LEU A 115 -17.90 5.14 -14.49
C LEU A 115 -18.87 3.95 -14.37
N LEU A 116 -20.03 4.14 -13.73
CA LEU A 116 -21.04 3.10 -13.49
C LEU A 116 -22.17 3.10 -14.52
N ALA A 117 -22.12 3.97 -15.52
CA ALA A 117 -23.14 3.99 -16.57
C ALA A 117 -23.03 2.75 -17.46
N PRO A 118 -24.14 2.25 -18.03
CA PRO A 118 -24.11 1.16 -18.99
C PRO A 118 -23.21 1.54 -20.18
N VAL A 119 -22.31 0.63 -20.57
CA VAL A 119 -21.42 0.84 -21.72
C VAL A 119 -22.26 1.04 -22.98
N ALA A 120 -22.33 2.28 -23.47
CA ALA A 120 -23.00 2.61 -24.70
C ALA A 120 -22.07 2.24 -25.87
N ALA A 121 -22.52 1.32 -26.71
CA ALA A 121 -21.92 0.90 -27.97
C ALA A 121 -20.66 -0.02 -27.95
N PRO A 122 -20.61 -1.02 -28.86
CA PRO A 122 -19.49 -1.97 -28.98
C PRO A 122 -18.18 -1.36 -29.54
N HIS A 123 -18.22 -0.15 -30.11
CA HIS A 123 -17.06 0.54 -30.71
C HIS A 123 -16.34 1.51 -29.76
N ASP A 124 -16.79 1.63 -28.51
CA ASP A 124 -16.15 2.47 -27.50
C ASP A 124 -14.82 1.86 -27.03
N THR A 125 -13.74 2.63 -27.21
CA THR A 125 -12.35 2.23 -26.94
C THR A 125 -11.71 3.03 -25.79
N GLY A 126 -12.49 3.68 -24.93
CA GLY A 126 -11.96 4.38 -23.76
C GLY A 126 -11.06 3.45 -22.94
N ARG A 127 -9.85 3.90 -22.55
CA ARG A 127 -8.85 3.09 -21.83
C ARG A 127 -8.25 3.86 -20.66
N CYS A 128 -9.05 4.75 -20.07
CA CYS A 128 -8.55 5.82 -19.21
C CYS A 128 -8.79 5.59 -17.73
N TRP A 129 -9.61 4.61 -17.35
CA TRP A 129 -9.74 4.16 -15.98
C TRP A 129 -9.34 2.68 -15.87
N PRO A 130 -8.50 2.27 -14.90
CA PRO A 130 -7.71 3.08 -13.94
C PRO A 130 -6.42 3.68 -14.55
N GLY A 131 -5.75 4.56 -13.80
CA GLY A 131 -4.50 5.22 -14.22
C GLY A 131 -3.30 4.28 -14.22
N GLY A 132 -2.74 3.99 -15.40
CA GLY A 132 -1.66 2.99 -15.57
C GLY A 132 -0.29 3.45 -15.04
N HIS A 133 0.09 4.70 -15.30
CA HIS A 133 1.37 5.26 -14.82
C HIS A 133 1.42 5.34 -13.30
N ALA A 134 0.30 5.72 -12.68
CA ALA A 134 0.16 5.73 -11.22
C ALA A 134 0.35 4.32 -10.63
N ALA A 135 -0.14 3.28 -11.32
CA ALA A 135 -0.06 1.89 -10.85
C ALA A 135 1.39 1.40 -10.77
N THR A 136 2.28 1.88 -11.65
CA THR A 136 3.69 1.50 -11.61
C THR A 136 4.33 1.93 -10.29
N ALA A 137 4.02 3.13 -9.80
CA ALA A 137 4.50 3.58 -8.49
C ALA A 137 3.75 2.88 -7.33
N PHE A 138 2.41 2.84 -7.38
CA PHE A 138 1.61 2.32 -6.27
C PHE A 138 1.73 0.80 -6.06
N SER A 139 2.04 0.02 -7.10
CA SER A 139 2.38 -1.41 -6.96
C SER A 139 3.56 -1.66 -5.99
N LEU A 140 4.42 -0.65 -5.78
CA LEU A 140 5.54 -0.71 -4.84
C LEU A 140 5.12 -0.63 -3.37
N PHE A 141 3.82 -0.42 -3.06
CA PHE A 141 3.29 -0.67 -1.71
C PHE A 141 3.63 -2.08 -1.20
N ALA A 142 3.87 -3.04 -2.11
CA ALA A 142 4.37 -4.36 -1.76
C ALA A 142 5.66 -4.29 -0.90
N PHE A 143 6.60 -3.40 -1.21
CA PHE A 143 7.83 -3.22 -0.40
C PHE A 143 7.54 -2.69 0.99
N TYR A 144 6.57 -1.77 1.12
CA TYR A 144 6.11 -1.28 2.42
C TYR A 144 5.63 -2.45 3.30
N PHE A 145 4.78 -3.33 2.76
CA PHE A 145 4.25 -4.47 3.52
C PHE A 145 5.30 -5.51 3.89
N VAL A 146 6.31 -5.75 3.03
CA VAL A 146 7.45 -6.63 3.38
C VAL A 146 8.26 -6.08 4.56
N LEU A 147 8.50 -4.76 4.57
CA LEU A 147 9.33 -4.11 5.58
C LEU A 147 8.57 -3.77 6.86
N ARG A 148 7.24 -3.67 6.79
CA ARG A 148 6.36 -3.19 7.86
C ARG A 148 6.66 -3.83 9.22
N ASP A 149 6.77 -5.16 9.26
CA ASP A 149 6.89 -5.89 10.52
C ASP A 149 8.35 -6.02 11.02
N ARG A 150 9.33 -5.97 10.10
CA ARG A 150 10.75 -6.16 10.45
C ARG A 150 11.52 -4.87 10.64
N ARG A 151 11.19 -3.82 9.89
CA ARG A 151 11.91 -2.55 9.83
C ARG A 151 10.93 -1.38 9.66
N PRO A 152 10.13 -1.04 10.68
CA PRO A 152 9.03 -0.08 10.57
C PRO A 152 9.48 1.32 10.17
N ARG A 153 10.69 1.75 10.55
CA ARG A 153 11.27 3.03 10.11
C ARG A 153 11.51 3.06 8.60
N GLN A 154 12.13 2.01 8.04
CA GLN A 154 12.36 1.90 6.59
C GLN A 154 11.04 1.76 5.84
N ALA A 155 10.08 1.01 6.38
CA ALA A 155 8.76 0.88 5.80
C ALA A 155 8.07 2.26 5.62
N ARG A 156 8.12 3.14 6.62
CA ARG A 156 7.56 4.49 6.51
C ARG A 156 8.21 5.30 5.39
N TRP A 157 9.54 5.24 5.26
CA TRP A 157 10.24 5.91 4.16
C TRP A 157 9.81 5.37 2.79
N VAL A 158 9.69 4.06 2.65
CA VAL A 158 9.16 3.45 1.42
C VAL A 158 7.73 3.93 1.16
N LEU A 159 6.87 3.97 2.17
CA LEU A 159 5.49 4.46 2.03
C LEU A 159 5.46 5.91 1.53
N TYR A 160 6.27 6.79 2.12
CA TYR A 160 6.36 8.19 1.68
C TYR A 160 6.91 8.31 0.26
N ALA A 161 7.94 7.53 -0.09
CA ALA A 161 8.50 7.53 -1.44
C ALA A 161 7.47 7.05 -2.48
N VAL A 162 6.70 6.01 -2.17
CA VAL A 162 5.64 5.49 -3.05
C VAL A 162 4.51 6.50 -3.20
N LEU A 163 4.06 7.12 -2.12
CA LEU A 163 3.01 8.15 -2.16
C LEU A 163 3.47 9.39 -2.93
N ALA A 164 4.69 9.87 -2.68
CA ALA A 164 5.25 11.02 -3.39
C ALA A 164 5.42 10.72 -4.89
N GLY A 165 6.07 9.61 -5.23
CA GLY A 165 6.26 9.20 -6.62
C GLY A 165 4.94 9.00 -7.36
N GLY A 166 3.98 8.30 -6.74
CA GLY A 166 2.65 8.12 -7.30
C GLY A 166 1.88 9.43 -7.47
N THR A 167 2.02 10.38 -6.53
CA THR A 167 1.39 11.71 -6.65
C THR A 167 1.99 12.51 -7.81
N VAL A 168 3.32 12.47 -7.98
CA VAL A 168 4.00 13.12 -9.10
C VAL A 168 3.53 12.54 -10.44
N LEU A 169 3.54 11.21 -10.57
CA LEU A 169 3.07 10.54 -11.79
C LEU A 169 1.59 10.83 -12.07
N SER A 170 0.74 10.80 -11.04
CA SER A 170 -0.69 11.08 -11.16
C SER A 170 -0.95 12.52 -11.60
N THR A 171 -0.24 13.47 -10.99
CA THR A 171 -0.38 14.90 -11.30
C THR A 171 0.05 15.19 -12.73
N ALA A 172 1.18 14.61 -13.17
CA ALA A 172 1.63 14.72 -14.55
C ALA A 172 0.56 14.24 -15.55
N GLN A 173 -0.10 13.12 -15.26
CA GLN A 173 -1.16 12.59 -16.14
C GLN A 173 -2.43 13.45 -16.13
N VAL A 174 -2.79 14.06 -15.00
CA VAL A 174 -3.91 15.01 -14.92
C VAL A 174 -3.59 16.28 -15.73
N MET A 175 -2.37 16.80 -15.61
CA MET A 175 -1.91 17.97 -16.38
C MET A 175 -1.85 17.73 -17.89
N ARG A 176 -1.66 16.47 -18.32
CA ARG A 176 -1.72 16.05 -19.74
C ARG A 176 -3.15 15.81 -20.24
N GLY A 177 -4.13 15.69 -19.35
CA GLY A 177 -5.50 15.34 -19.71
C GLY A 177 -5.70 13.86 -20.06
N GLU A 178 -4.78 12.98 -19.62
CA GLU A 178 -4.84 11.52 -19.86
C GLU A 178 -5.70 10.79 -18.82
N HIS A 179 -5.73 11.30 -17.59
CA HIS A 179 -6.48 10.70 -16.50
C HIS A 179 -7.12 11.79 -15.64
N PHE A 180 -8.34 11.53 -15.16
CA PHE A 180 -8.90 12.33 -14.07
C PHE A 180 -8.19 12.05 -12.75
N PHE A 181 -8.33 12.95 -11.78
CA PHE A 181 -7.73 12.79 -10.46
C PHE A 181 -8.25 11.52 -9.76
N SER A 182 -9.57 11.30 -9.80
CA SER A 182 -10.20 10.12 -9.21
C SER A 182 -9.69 8.81 -9.80
N HIS A 183 -9.33 8.76 -11.09
CA HIS A 183 -8.81 7.56 -11.74
C HIS A 183 -7.51 7.10 -11.07
N ASN A 184 -6.65 8.06 -10.71
CA ASN A 184 -5.38 7.79 -10.03
C ASN A 184 -5.60 7.41 -8.55
N LEU A 185 -6.58 8.03 -7.89
CA LEU A 185 -6.95 7.68 -6.52
C LEU A 185 -7.53 6.26 -6.43
N TRP A 186 -8.32 5.86 -7.43
CA TRP A 186 -8.78 4.49 -7.59
C TRP A 186 -7.63 3.52 -7.79
N THR A 187 -6.66 3.84 -8.65
CA THR A 187 -5.44 3.04 -8.79
C THR A 187 -4.73 2.83 -7.46
N LEU A 188 -4.51 3.89 -6.69
CA LEU A 188 -3.88 3.82 -5.36
C LEU A 188 -4.61 2.82 -4.46
N LEU A 189 -5.95 2.90 -4.42
CA LEU A 189 -6.76 2.02 -3.58
C LEU A 189 -6.75 0.57 -4.03
N ILE A 190 -6.79 0.33 -5.36
CA ILE A 190 -6.73 -1.01 -5.94
C ILE A 190 -5.39 -1.66 -5.57
N ASP A 191 -4.28 -0.99 -5.86
CA ASP A 191 -2.93 -1.51 -5.61
C ASP A 191 -2.69 -1.73 -4.12
N TRP A 192 -3.12 -0.78 -3.27
CA TRP A 192 -3.07 -0.94 -1.81
C TRP A 192 -3.83 -2.18 -1.36
N THR A 193 -5.03 -2.40 -1.90
CA THR A 193 -5.89 -3.52 -1.51
C THR A 193 -5.31 -4.85 -1.96
N ILE A 194 -4.79 -4.93 -3.20
CA ILE A 194 -4.10 -6.12 -3.72
C ILE A 194 -2.89 -6.44 -2.83
N CYS A 195 -2.03 -5.44 -2.57
CA CYS A 195 -0.84 -5.61 -1.74
C CYS A 195 -1.19 -6.03 -0.31
N LEU A 196 -2.21 -5.43 0.30
CA LEU A 196 -2.68 -5.75 1.65
C LEU A 196 -3.26 -7.17 1.73
N LEU A 197 -4.09 -7.57 0.76
CA LEU A 197 -4.71 -8.89 0.73
C LEU A 197 -3.65 -9.98 0.61
N LEU A 198 -2.74 -9.84 -0.36
CA LEU A 198 -1.64 -10.78 -0.53
C LEU A 198 -0.71 -10.81 0.68
N TYR A 199 -0.50 -9.66 1.34
CA TYR A 199 0.31 -9.61 2.57
C TYR A 199 -0.37 -10.41 3.67
N ARG A 200 -1.69 -10.26 3.84
CA ARG A 200 -2.48 -11.03 4.80
C ARG A 200 -2.49 -12.52 4.51
N LEU A 201 -2.52 -12.91 3.24
CA LEU A 201 -2.56 -14.33 2.84
C LEU A 201 -1.19 -15.01 2.92
N LEU A 202 -0.10 -14.32 2.59
CA LEU A 202 1.22 -14.93 2.42
C LEU A 202 2.20 -14.67 3.56
N LEU A 203 2.14 -13.48 4.18
CA LEU A 203 3.13 -13.00 5.14
C LEU A 203 2.58 -12.84 6.56
N TYR A 204 1.32 -12.44 6.71
CA TYR A 204 0.72 -12.26 8.02
C TYR A 204 0.58 -13.60 8.74
N ARG A 205 1.20 -13.71 9.90
CA ARG A 205 0.99 -14.80 10.86
C ARG A 205 0.36 -14.19 12.10
N PRO A 206 -0.91 -14.53 12.43
CA PRO A 206 -1.45 -14.20 13.73
C PRO A 206 -0.49 -14.78 14.77
N GLN A 207 -0.02 -13.94 15.69
CA GLN A 207 0.57 -14.48 16.91
C GLN A 207 -0.55 -15.30 17.54
N ALA A 208 -0.41 -16.62 17.59
CA ALA A 208 -1.32 -17.44 18.37
C ALA A 208 -1.22 -16.92 19.80
N SER A 209 -2.18 -16.07 20.19
CA SER A 209 -2.27 -15.50 21.53
C SER A 209 -2.08 -16.64 22.48
N GLY A 210 -0.96 -16.61 23.21
CA GLY A 210 -0.53 -17.72 24.03
C GLY A 210 -1.66 -18.12 24.96
N ARG A 211 -2.39 -19.18 24.60
CA ARG A 211 -3.17 -19.96 25.54
C ARG A 211 -2.11 -20.67 26.36
N ARG A 212 -1.51 -19.91 27.30
CA ARG A 212 -0.73 -20.44 28.40
C ARG A 212 -1.72 -21.36 29.10
N ARG A 213 -1.68 -22.65 28.77
CA ARG A 213 -2.28 -23.68 29.61
C ARG A 213 -1.56 -23.52 30.94
N VAL A 214 -2.14 -22.76 31.85
CA VAL A 214 -1.81 -22.85 33.26
C VAL A 214 -2.21 -24.27 33.61
N ASN A 215 -1.23 -25.15 33.71
CA ASN A 215 -1.45 -26.48 34.24
C ASN A 215 -1.82 -26.30 35.72
N PRO A 216 -3.02 -26.70 36.17
CA PRO A 216 -3.39 -26.60 37.58
C PRO A 216 -2.55 -27.55 38.48
N ALA A 217 -1.72 -28.42 37.89
CA ALA A 217 -0.92 -29.41 38.60
C ALA A 217 0.27 -28.85 39.40
N SER A 218 0.62 -27.56 39.28
CA SER A 218 1.73 -26.97 40.06
C SER A 218 1.28 -26.21 41.32
N ALA A 219 0.00 -26.28 41.70
CA ALA A 219 -0.52 -25.61 42.90
C ALA A 219 -0.48 -26.48 44.18
N GLY A 220 0.00 -27.72 44.09
CA GLY A 220 0.00 -28.70 45.19
C GLY A 220 1.40 -29.07 45.68
N ALA A 221 2.20 -28.10 46.10
CA ALA A 221 3.39 -28.35 46.91
C ALA A 221 3.48 -27.29 48.02
N GLY A 222 2.44 -27.26 48.85
CA GLY A 222 2.37 -26.48 50.07
C GLY A 222 3.31 -27.06 51.11
N ARG A 223 4.41 -26.35 51.33
CA ARG A 223 5.40 -26.49 52.38
C ARG A 223 4.69 -26.53 53.75
N GLU A 224 4.86 -27.60 54.51
CA GLU A 224 4.43 -27.66 55.91
C GLU A 224 5.13 -26.54 56.70
N VAL A 225 4.34 -25.57 57.17
CA VAL A 225 4.77 -24.58 58.15
C VAL A 225 4.39 -25.13 59.51
N ASN A 226 5.40 -25.62 60.22
CA ASN A 226 5.29 -26.09 61.60
C ASN A 226 5.07 -24.88 62.51
N VAL A 227 3.85 -24.70 63.03
CA VAL A 227 3.51 -23.65 63.99
C VAL A 227 3.69 -24.23 65.39
N ALA A 228 4.84 -23.91 66.01
CA ALA A 228 5.06 -24.18 67.43
C ALA A 228 4.27 -23.17 68.27
N LEU A 229 3.35 -23.69 69.10
CA LEU A 229 2.70 -22.99 70.20
C LEU A 229 3.73 -22.68 71.30
N GLY A 230 3.79 -21.45 71.78
CA GLY A 230 4.60 -21.10 72.95
C GLY A 230 4.43 -19.66 73.45
N ALA A 231 3.55 -19.49 74.44
CA ALA A 231 3.54 -18.55 75.57
C ALA A 231 3.88 -17.04 75.38
N ALA A 232 2.97 -16.20 75.90
CA ALA A 232 3.06 -14.76 76.15
C ALA A 232 3.93 -14.42 77.41
N PRO A 233 3.94 -13.17 77.93
CA PRO A 233 4.13 -11.83 77.36
C PRO A 233 5.28 -11.06 78.05
N GLY A 234 5.84 -10.00 77.44
CA GLY A 234 6.80 -9.15 78.15
C GLY A 234 7.35 -7.94 77.40
N VAL A 235 6.86 -6.75 77.79
CA VAL A 235 7.63 -5.52 78.07
C VAL A 235 8.54 -4.90 76.96
N VAL A 236 8.08 -3.73 76.47
CA VAL A 236 8.82 -2.46 76.27
C VAL A 236 10.23 -2.50 75.65
N GLN A 237 10.42 -1.86 74.47
CA GLN A 237 11.21 -0.61 74.38
C GLN A 237 11.18 0.07 73.00
N CYS A 238 10.91 1.38 73.03
CA CYS A 238 11.29 2.35 72.01
C CYS A 238 12.82 2.46 71.89
N GLN A 239 13.38 2.56 70.67
CA GLN A 239 14.00 3.80 70.18
C GLN A 239 14.62 3.70 68.78
N PRO A 240 14.85 4.86 68.11
CA PRO A 240 15.22 4.99 66.70
C PRO A 240 16.70 5.36 66.46
N SER A 241 17.05 5.42 65.17
CA SER A 241 18.16 6.18 64.58
C SER A 241 19.58 5.57 64.63
N ARG A 242 20.22 5.44 63.46
CA ARG A 242 21.21 6.43 62.98
C ARG A 242 21.77 6.06 61.61
N ARG A 243 21.75 7.06 60.72
CA ARG A 243 22.63 7.19 59.55
C ARG A 243 24.08 7.49 60.00
N LEU A 244 24.99 7.42 59.02
CA LEU A 244 26.40 7.87 58.96
C LEU A 244 27.37 6.70 59.22
N ARG A 245 28.46 6.47 58.47
CA ARG A 245 29.16 7.24 57.43
C ARG A 245 30.26 6.33 56.82
N LYS A 246 30.63 6.65 55.57
CA LYS A 246 31.98 6.63 54.95
C LYS A 246 32.83 5.34 54.97
N ALA A 247 33.18 4.88 53.77
CA ALA A 247 34.51 5.07 53.22
C ALA A 247 34.36 5.62 51.79
#